data_AF-A0A7V5C8Z9-F1
#
_entry.id   AF-A0A7V5C8Z9-F1
#
_cell.length_a   1.000
_cell.length_b   1.000
_cell.length_c   1.000
_cell.angle_alpha   90.00
_cell.angle_beta   90.00
_cell.angle_gamma   90.00
#
_symmetry.space_group_name_H-M   'P 1'
#
loop_
_entity.id
_entity.type
_entity.pdbx_description
1 polymer ?
#
loop_
_entity_poly.entity_id
_entity_poly.type
_entity_poly.pdbx_seq_one_letter_code
_entity_poly.pdbx_strand_id
1 'polypeptide(L)'
;FTNLEEGANVEIDELLVIDSVEEDTANELQARARDYLEAQNKKAMEHARELGVEDSLVDFEGLTPQMIEALAEDGVLTLEDFATCADWELAGGWTTVDGERQKDDGLLEKFDVDLEEAQNLVMTARIQLGWVDPADLVEEEEAEDGEATEEAEA
;
A
#
# COMPACT_ATOMS: atom_id res chain seq x y z
N PHE A 1 2.01 20.34 -7.13
CA PHE A 1 0.98 19.41 -6.68
C PHE A 1 0.57 18.52 -7.83
N THR A 2 0.82 17.23 -7.66
CA THR A 2 0.64 16.23 -8.73
C THR A 2 -0.63 15.39 -8.51
N ASN A 3 -1.15 15.33 -7.28
CA ASN A 3 -2.38 14.63 -6.93
C ASN A 3 -3.19 15.37 -5.83
N LEU A 4 -4.50 15.13 -5.78
CA LEU A 4 -5.44 15.69 -4.81
C LEU A 4 -5.19 15.19 -3.37
N GLU A 5 -4.66 13.98 -3.23
CA GLU A 5 -4.27 13.38 -1.95
C GLU A 5 -3.12 14.16 -1.28
N GLU A 6 -2.15 14.60 -2.08
CA GLU A 6 -1.06 15.48 -1.64
C GLU A 6 -1.64 16.82 -1.11
N GLY A 7 -2.58 17.43 -1.84
CA GLY A 7 -3.21 18.69 -1.44
C GLY A 7 -4.07 18.63 -0.17
N ALA A 8 -4.60 17.47 0.20
CA ALA A 8 -5.40 17.29 1.42
C ALA A 8 -4.54 17.16 2.69
N ASN A 9 -3.34 16.60 2.56
CA ASN A 9 -2.44 16.25 3.65
C ASN A 9 -1.27 17.23 3.84
N VAL A 10 -1.03 18.15 2.90
CA VAL A 10 0.00 19.19 2.98
C VAL A 10 -0.37 20.27 4.02
N GLU A 11 0.64 20.80 4.73
CA GLU A 11 0.46 21.89 5.68
C GLU A 11 0.02 23.18 4.96
N ILE A 12 -0.88 23.95 5.58
CA ILE A 12 -1.38 25.21 5.02
C ILE A 12 -0.22 26.16 4.69
N ASP A 13 0.82 26.17 5.52
CA ASP A 13 2.00 27.00 5.34
C ASP A 13 2.77 26.67 4.04
N GLU A 14 2.74 25.43 3.56
CA GLU A 14 3.32 25.03 2.26
C GLU A 14 2.43 25.44 1.08
N LEU A 15 1.10 25.46 1.26
CA LEU A 15 0.15 25.98 0.26
C LEU A 15 0.28 27.50 0.09
N LEU A 16 0.64 28.22 1.16
CA LEU A 16 0.83 29.67 1.20
C LEU A 16 2.14 30.16 0.53
N VAL A 17 3.09 29.27 0.23
CA VAL A 17 4.34 29.61 -0.50
C VAL A 17 4.05 29.97 -1.97
N ILE A 18 2.88 29.61 -2.50
CA ILE A 18 2.42 30.06 -3.80
C ILE A 18 2.01 31.53 -3.67
N ASP A 19 2.81 32.41 -4.28
CA ASP A 19 2.73 33.90 -4.33
C ASP A 19 1.34 34.53 -4.68
N SER A 20 0.28 33.73 -4.79
CA SER A 20 -1.07 34.14 -5.17
C SER A 20 -2.21 33.41 -4.43
N VAL A 21 -1.93 32.62 -3.39
CA VAL A 21 -2.96 31.93 -2.59
C VAL A 21 -3.07 32.58 -1.21
N GLU A 22 -4.22 33.18 -0.92
CA GLU A 22 -4.53 33.73 0.40
C GLU A 22 -4.94 32.60 1.37
N GLU A 23 -4.68 32.78 2.67
CA GLU A 23 -4.92 31.77 3.73
C GLU A 23 -6.35 31.22 3.73
N ASP A 24 -7.36 32.09 3.58
CA ASP A 24 -8.76 31.67 3.51
C ASP A 24 -9.03 30.77 2.28
N THR A 25 -8.37 31.05 1.15
CA THR A 25 -8.50 30.25 -0.08
C THR A 25 -7.76 28.91 0.04
N ALA A 26 -6.60 28.89 0.68
CA ALA A 26 -5.86 27.65 0.97
C ALA A 26 -6.69 26.71 1.86
N ASN A 27 -7.30 27.26 2.92
CA ASN A 27 -8.19 26.51 3.82
C ASN A 27 -9.43 25.95 3.08
N GLU A 28 -10.10 26.76 2.25
CA GLU A 28 -11.26 26.30 1.47
C GLU A 28 -10.86 25.18 0.48
N LEU A 29 -9.73 25.33 -0.21
CA LEU A 29 -9.24 24.34 -1.16
C LEU A 29 -8.90 23.02 -0.46
N GLN A 30 -8.23 23.08 0.70
CA GLN A 30 -7.89 21.89 1.49
C GLN A 30 -9.15 21.21 2.03
N ALA A 31 -10.12 21.97 2.56
CA ALA A 31 -11.39 21.44 3.03
C ALA A 31 -12.12 20.71 1.89
N ARG A 32 -12.20 21.32 0.71
CA ARG A 32 -12.82 20.70 -0.47
C ARG A 32 -12.07 19.45 -0.94
N ALA A 33 -10.74 19.46 -0.89
CA ALA A 33 -9.93 18.29 -1.23
C ALA A 33 -10.23 17.12 -0.27
N ARG A 34 -10.28 17.40 1.04
CA ARG A 34 -10.65 16.41 2.07
C ARG A 34 -12.07 15.86 1.86
N ASP A 35 -13.06 16.73 1.67
CA ASP A 35 -14.44 16.32 1.42
C ASP A 35 -14.55 15.40 0.19
N TYR A 36 -13.78 15.69 -0.87
CA TYR A 36 -13.75 14.84 -2.05
C TYR A 36 -13.12 13.47 -1.76
N LEU A 37 -12.00 13.43 -1.06
CA LEU A 37 -11.33 12.18 -0.70
C LEU A 37 -12.20 11.34 0.24
N GLU A 38 -12.84 11.94 1.25
CA GLU A 38 -13.77 11.24 2.13
C GLU A 38 -14.94 10.63 1.35
N ALA A 39 -15.49 11.37 0.37
CA ALA A 39 -16.55 10.85 -0.49
C ALA A 39 -16.08 9.68 -1.36
N GLN A 40 -14.86 9.73 -1.90
CA GLN A 40 -14.27 8.61 -2.66
C GLN A 40 -14.03 7.40 -1.76
N ASN A 41 -13.40 7.60 -0.61
CA ASN A 41 -13.11 6.56 0.37
C ASN A 41 -14.38 5.86 0.84
N LYS A 42 -15.43 6.63 1.13
CA LYS A 42 -16.73 6.07 1.51
C LYS A 42 -17.33 5.21 0.40
N LYS A 43 -17.29 5.70 -0.84
CA LYS A 43 -17.83 4.96 -1.99
C LYS A 43 -17.04 3.67 -2.24
N ALA A 44 -15.71 3.72 -2.18
CA ALA A 44 -14.84 2.57 -2.32
C ALA A 44 -15.15 1.51 -1.24
N MET A 45 -15.27 1.94 0.02
CA MET A 45 -15.69 1.04 1.11
C MET A 45 -17.08 0.45 0.89
N GLU A 46 -18.07 1.25 0.48
CA GLU A 46 -19.42 0.76 0.19
C GLU A 46 -19.39 -0.33 -0.88
N HIS A 47 -18.65 -0.12 -1.97
CA HIS A 47 -18.52 -1.10 -3.05
C HIS A 47 -17.74 -2.34 -2.60
N ALA A 48 -16.64 -2.20 -1.87
CA ALA A 48 -15.90 -3.33 -1.31
C ALA A 48 -16.78 -4.19 -0.38
N ARG A 49 -17.64 -3.55 0.43
CA ARG A 49 -18.61 -4.24 1.28
C ARG A 49 -19.68 -4.97 0.47
N GLU A 50 -20.13 -4.41 -0.65
CA GLU A 50 -21.05 -5.09 -1.57
C GLU A 50 -20.41 -6.33 -2.22
N LEU A 51 -19.10 -6.30 -2.46
CA LEU A 51 -18.32 -7.43 -2.97
C LEU A 51 -18.03 -8.48 -1.89
N GLY A 52 -18.28 -8.17 -0.62
CA GLY A 52 -18.21 -9.11 0.50
C GLY A 52 -16.95 -8.99 1.36
N VAL A 53 -16.23 -7.86 1.31
CA VAL A 53 -15.03 -7.68 2.13
C VAL A 53 -15.35 -7.77 3.63
N GLU A 54 -14.55 -8.54 4.35
CA GLU A 54 -14.71 -8.79 5.77
C GLU A 54 -13.95 -7.77 6.62
N ASP A 55 -14.40 -7.59 7.86
CA ASP A 55 -13.77 -6.68 8.83
C ASP A 55 -12.28 -6.99 9.02
N SER A 56 -11.87 -8.26 8.90
CA SER A 56 -10.47 -8.65 9.00
C SER A 56 -9.54 -7.92 8.03
N LEU A 57 -10.00 -7.67 6.80
CA LEU A 57 -9.19 -6.96 5.80
C LEU A 57 -9.37 -5.44 5.94
N VAL A 58 -10.55 -5.00 6.34
CA VAL A 58 -10.84 -3.56 6.53
C VAL A 58 -10.09 -2.96 7.71
N ASP A 59 -9.92 -3.73 8.78
CA ASP A 59 -9.22 -3.31 9.98
C ASP A 59 -7.70 -3.48 9.88
N PHE A 60 -7.21 -4.01 8.75
CA PHE A 60 -5.77 -4.17 8.50
C PHE A 60 -5.11 -2.81 8.23
N GLU A 61 -4.08 -2.48 9.01
CA GLU A 61 -3.33 -1.24 8.86
C GLU A 61 -2.47 -1.25 7.59
N GLY A 62 -2.37 -0.09 6.92
CA GLY A 62 -1.57 0.06 5.71
C GLY A 62 -2.35 -0.06 4.39
N LEU A 63 -3.65 -0.38 4.43
CA LEU A 63 -4.51 -0.35 3.25
C LEU A 63 -5.49 0.83 3.29
N THR A 64 -5.58 1.55 2.17
CA THR A 64 -6.62 2.57 1.99
C THR A 64 -7.93 1.93 1.53
N PRO A 65 -9.09 2.60 1.70
CA PRO A 65 -10.36 2.14 1.15
C PRO A 65 -10.35 1.79 -0.34
N GLN A 66 -9.62 2.56 -1.14
CA GLN A 66 -9.48 2.33 -2.58
C GLN A 66 -8.63 1.09 -2.87
N MET A 67 -7.61 0.81 -2.05
CA MET A 67 -6.82 -0.42 -2.14
C MET A 67 -7.67 -1.62 -1.76
N ILE A 68 -8.47 -1.52 -0.69
CA ILE A 68 -9.40 -2.58 -0.26
C ILE A 68 -10.44 -2.86 -1.35
N GLU A 69 -10.98 -1.84 -2.01
CA GLU A 69 -11.88 -2.00 -3.16
C GLU A 69 -11.18 -2.77 -4.30
N ALA A 70 -9.95 -2.39 -4.67
CA ALA A 70 -9.21 -3.06 -5.74
C ALA A 70 -8.92 -4.54 -5.41
N LEU A 71 -8.59 -4.85 -4.16
CA LEU A 71 -8.40 -6.21 -3.67
C LEU A 71 -9.73 -7.00 -3.73
N ALA A 72 -10.82 -6.39 -3.29
CA ALA A 72 -12.14 -7.03 -3.30
C ALA A 72 -12.64 -7.32 -4.73
N GLU A 73 -12.34 -6.45 -5.71
CA GLU A 73 -12.64 -6.68 -7.13
C GLU A 73 -11.93 -7.93 -7.69
N ASP A 74 -10.77 -8.29 -7.15
CA ASP A 74 -10.01 -9.50 -7.50
C ASP A 74 -10.37 -10.72 -6.63
N GLY A 75 -11.29 -10.56 -5.68
CA GLY A 75 -11.77 -11.62 -4.80
C GLY A 75 -10.94 -11.83 -3.54
N VAL A 76 -10.04 -10.90 -3.21
CA VAL A 76 -9.34 -10.86 -1.92
C VAL A 76 -10.26 -10.17 -0.91
N LEU A 77 -10.97 -10.96 -0.10
CA LEU A 77 -12.05 -10.45 0.77
C LEU A 77 -11.70 -10.48 2.26
N THR A 78 -10.72 -11.30 2.65
CA THR A 78 -10.31 -11.50 4.04
C THR A 78 -8.82 -11.19 4.24
N LEU A 79 -8.40 -11.05 5.50
CA LEU A 79 -6.98 -10.93 5.82
C LEU A 79 -6.21 -12.20 5.45
N GLU A 80 -6.85 -13.36 5.56
CA GLU A 80 -6.27 -14.64 5.15
C GLU A 80 -6.02 -14.67 3.64
N ASP A 81 -6.98 -14.26 2.81
CA ASP A 81 -6.80 -14.17 1.36
C ASP A 81 -5.62 -13.26 1.03
N PHE A 82 -5.57 -12.08 1.65
CA PHE A 82 -4.50 -11.10 1.43
C PHE A 82 -3.12 -11.64 1.83
N ALA A 83 -3.02 -12.37 2.94
CA ALA A 83 -1.76 -12.99 3.38
C ALA A 83 -1.25 -14.09 2.44
N THR A 84 -2.12 -14.68 1.60
CA THR A 84 -1.72 -15.64 0.57
C THR A 84 -1.18 -14.99 -0.70
N CYS A 85 -1.44 -13.71 -0.94
CA CYS A 85 -0.91 -12.99 -2.08
C CYS A 85 0.63 -13.02 -2.08
N ALA A 86 1.19 -13.07 -3.27
CA ALA A 86 2.59 -12.75 -3.48
C ALA A 86 2.78 -11.24 -3.61
N ASP A 87 3.95 -10.76 -3.22
CA ASP A 87 4.38 -9.36 -3.34
C ASP A 87 4.25 -8.84 -4.79
N TRP A 88 4.68 -9.62 -5.78
CA TRP A 88 4.59 -9.25 -7.19
C TRP A 88 3.16 -9.22 -7.74
N GLU A 89 2.20 -9.96 -7.15
CA GLU A 89 0.78 -9.87 -7.53
C GLU A 89 0.18 -8.52 -7.11
N LEU A 90 0.72 -7.92 -6.05
CA LEU A 90 0.30 -6.60 -5.55
C LEU A 90 1.06 -5.47 -6.25
N ALA A 91 2.39 -5.54 -6.33
CA ALA A 91 3.24 -4.47 -6.86
C ALA A 91 3.42 -4.51 -8.38
N GLY A 92 3.10 -5.64 -9.02
CA GLY A 92 3.33 -5.85 -10.44
C GLY A 92 4.76 -6.31 -10.74
N GLY A 93 4.97 -6.72 -11.99
CA GLY A 93 6.22 -7.32 -12.39
C GLY A 93 6.37 -7.51 -13.89
N TRP A 94 7.32 -8.35 -14.25
CA TRP A 94 7.61 -8.68 -15.64
C TRP A 94 7.81 -10.18 -15.79
N THR A 95 6.97 -10.84 -16.56
CA THR A 95 7.17 -12.22 -16.99
C THR A 95 7.76 -12.31 -18.40
N THR A 96 8.39 -13.44 -18.71
CA THR A 96 8.85 -13.74 -20.07
C THR A 96 8.03 -14.88 -20.63
N VAL A 97 7.32 -14.61 -21.72
CA VAL A 97 6.52 -15.60 -22.45
C VAL A 97 7.05 -15.62 -23.88
N ASP A 98 7.43 -16.80 -24.37
CA ASP A 98 8.01 -17.01 -25.71
C ASP A 98 9.24 -16.13 -26.04
N GLY A 99 10.01 -15.76 -25.01
CA GLY A 99 11.22 -14.94 -25.16
C GLY A 99 10.96 -13.43 -25.22
N GLU A 100 9.72 -13.00 -25.08
CA GLU A 100 9.32 -11.59 -25.00
C GLU A 100 8.96 -11.22 -23.56
N ARG A 101 9.45 -10.06 -23.10
CA ARG A 101 9.07 -9.52 -21.79
C ARG A 101 7.68 -8.91 -21.88
N GLN A 102 6.77 -9.39 -21.05
CA GLN A 102 5.43 -8.84 -20.88
C GLN A 102 5.32 -8.23 -19.47
N LYS A 103 4.57 -7.13 -19.35
CA LYS A 103 4.30 -6.49 -18.07
C LYS A 103 3.08 -7.16 -17.45
N ASP A 104 3.20 -7.52 -16.18
CA ASP A 104 2.09 -7.97 -15.35
C ASP A 104 1.77 -6.84 -14.37
N ASP A 105 0.61 -6.21 -14.54
CA ASP A 105 0.20 -5.10 -13.67
C ASP A 105 -0.23 -5.64 -12.30
N GLY A 106 0.27 -5.03 -11.22
CA GLY A 106 -0.09 -5.41 -9.87
C GLY A 106 -1.43 -4.84 -9.43
N LEU A 107 -2.12 -5.53 -8.51
CA LEU A 107 -3.41 -5.08 -7.96
C LEU A 107 -3.31 -3.70 -7.30
N LEU A 108 -2.18 -3.44 -6.64
CA LEU A 108 -1.92 -2.22 -5.87
C LEU A 108 -0.91 -1.28 -6.55
N GLU A 109 -0.30 -1.68 -7.67
CA GLU A 109 0.69 -0.88 -8.41
C GLU A 109 0.19 0.53 -8.75
N LYS A 110 -1.11 0.67 -9.05
CA LYS A 110 -1.75 1.96 -9.36
C LYS A 110 -1.81 2.95 -8.18
N PHE A 111 -1.54 2.47 -6.97
CA PHE A 111 -1.48 3.27 -5.74
C PHE A 111 -0.03 3.52 -5.30
N ASP A 112 0.92 3.34 -6.21
CA ASP A 112 2.36 3.51 -5.96
C ASP A 112 2.95 2.53 -4.94
N VAL A 113 2.28 1.39 -4.70
CA VAL A 113 2.82 0.28 -3.88
C VAL A 113 3.87 -0.45 -4.70
N ASP A 114 5.12 -0.36 -4.25
CA ASP A 114 6.23 -1.10 -4.84
C ASP A 114 6.39 -2.50 -4.22
N LEU A 115 7.37 -3.26 -4.73
CA LEU A 115 7.58 -4.65 -4.33
C LEU A 115 7.95 -4.80 -2.85
N GLU A 116 8.75 -3.87 -2.33
CA GLU A 116 9.18 -3.87 -0.93
C GLU A 116 8.00 -3.56 0.00
N GLU A 117 7.20 -2.55 -0.35
CA GLU A 117 5.99 -2.21 0.39
C GLU A 117 4.96 -3.36 0.35
N ALA A 118 4.74 -3.97 -0.83
CA ALA A 118 3.87 -5.13 -0.97
C ALA A 118 4.35 -6.32 -0.11
N GLN A 119 5.65 -6.61 -0.12
CA GLN A 119 6.26 -7.64 0.72
C GLN A 119 5.98 -7.36 2.20
N ASN A 120 6.22 -6.11 2.65
CA ASN A 120 5.99 -5.70 4.04
C ASN A 120 4.52 -5.84 4.46
N LEU A 121 3.57 -5.43 3.62
CA LEU A 121 2.14 -5.58 3.88
C LEU A 121 1.75 -7.05 4.04
N VAL A 122 2.17 -7.91 3.10
CA VAL A 122 1.87 -9.34 3.15
C VAL A 122 2.51 -10.01 4.38
N MET A 123 3.76 -9.68 4.70
CA MET A 123 4.44 -10.21 5.88
C MET A 123 3.76 -9.77 7.18
N THR A 124 3.31 -8.52 7.25
CA THR A 124 2.56 -8.01 8.40
C THR A 124 1.23 -8.77 8.58
N ALA A 125 0.51 -9.01 7.48
CA ALA A 125 -0.72 -9.81 7.52
C ALA A 125 -0.46 -11.25 8.01
N ARG A 126 0.61 -11.90 7.51
CA ARG A 126 1.01 -13.26 7.94
C ARG A 126 1.37 -13.32 9.43
N ILE A 127 2.05 -12.30 9.94
CA ILE A 127 2.36 -12.18 11.38
C ILE A 127 1.07 -12.02 12.19
N GLN A 128 0.15 -11.14 11.77
CA GLN A 128 -1.12 -10.93 12.48
C GLN A 128 -1.98 -12.20 12.54
N LEU A 129 -1.92 -13.04 11.50
CA LEU A 129 -2.57 -14.35 11.46
C LEU A 129 -1.78 -15.45 12.21
N GLY A 130 -0.56 -15.17 12.64
CA GLY A 130 0.34 -16.13 13.31
C GLY A 130 0.90 -17.20 12.37
N TRP A 131 0.94 -16.95 11.06
CA TRP A 131 1.56 -17.84 10.08
C TRP A 131 3.08 -17.73 10.07
N VAL A 132 3.59 -16.56 10.47
CA VAL A 132 5.01 -16.25 10.63
C VAL A 132 5.23 -15.78 12.05
N ASP A 133 6.22 -16.35 12.75
CA ASP A 133 6.67 -15.82 14.03
C ASP A 133 7.65 -14.66 13.77
N PRO A 134 7.43 -13.46 14.33
CA PRO A 134 8.37 -12.36 14.19
C PRO A 134 9.80 -12.70 14.60
N ALA A 135 10.00 -13.65 15.52
CA ALA A 135 11.33 -14.08 15.94
C ALA A 135 12.11 -14.73 14.79
N ASP A 136 11.44 -15.44 13.88
CA ASP A 136 12.07 -16.12 12.75
C ASP A 136 12.67 -15.11 11.75
N LEU A 137 12.08 -13.91 11.66
CA LEU A 137 12.58 -12.84 10.77
C LEU A 137 13.83 -12.15 11.34
N VAL A 138 13.91 -12.01 12.66
CA VAL A 138 15.08 -11.43 13.33
C VAL A 138 16.29 -12.35 13.19
N GLU A 139 16.09 -13.68 13.22
CA GLU A 139 17.18 -14.65 13.01
C GLU A 139 17.74 -14.61 11.57
N GLU A 140 16.91 -14.30 10.56
CA GLU A 140 17.37 -14.13 9.17
C GLU A 140 18.21 -12.84 8.99
N GLU A 141 17.80 -11.72 9.59
CA GLU A 141 18.57 -10.47 9.57
C GLU A 141 19.93 -10.61 10.31
N GLU A 142 19.96 -11.29 11.46
CA GLU A 142 21.20 -11.55 12.19
C GLU A 142 22.13 -12.55 11.47
N ALA A 143 21.58 -13.47 10.67
CA ALA A 143 22.36 -14.39 9.86
C ALA A 143 23.02 -13.70 8.65
N GLU A 144 22.31 -12.77 7.99
CA GLU A 144 22.89 -12.00 6.88
C GLU A 144 23.98 -11.02 7.34
N ASP A 145 23.83 -10.38 8.50
CA ASP A 145 24.85 -9.46 9.05
C ASP A 145 26.07 -10.24 9.62
N GLY A 146 25.90 -11.53 9.95
CA GLY A 146 26.94 -12.43 10.42
C GLY A 146 27.91 -12.94 9.34
N GLU A 147 27.51 -12.96 8.06
CA GLU A 147 28.35 -13.48 6.96
C GLU A 147 29.35 -12.46 6.38
N ALA A 148 29.30 -11.18 6.79
CA ALA A 148 30.16 -10.13 6.24
C ALA A 148 31.58 -10.03 6.85
N THR A 149 31.99 -10.91 7.79
CA THR A 149 33.25 -10.73 8.57
C THR A 149 34.29 -11.85 8.54
N GLU A 150 34.22 -12.84 7.64
CA GLU A 150 35.27 -13.88 7.52
C GLU A 150 35.90 -14.03 6.12
N GLU A 151 36.38 -12.95 5.48
CA GLU A 151 37.43 -13.07 4.45
C GLU A 151 38.43 -11.90 4.49
N ALA A 152 39.21 -11.80 5.57
CA ALA A 152 40.46 -11.03 5.56
C ALA A 152 41.43 -11.53 6.64
N GLU A 153 42.03 -12.71 6.45
CA GLU A 153 43.41 -13.01 6.88
C GLU A 153 43.84 -14.43 6.46
N ALA A 154 44.61 -14.52 5.37
CA ALA A 154 45.58 -15.60 5.13
C ALA A 154 46.68 -15.14 4.14
#